data_AF-A0AAW5HVX2-F1
#
_entry.id   AF-A0AAW5HVX2-F1
#
_cell.length_a   1.000
_cell.length_b   1.000
_cell.length_c   1.000
_cell.angle_alpha   90.00
_cell.angle_beta   90.00
_cell.angle_gamma   90.00
#
_symmetry.space_group_name_H-M   'P 1'
#
loop_
_entity.id
_entity.type
_entity.pdbx_description
1 polymer ?
#
loop_
_entity_poly.entity_id
_entity_poly.type
_entity_poly.pdbx_seq_one_letter_code
_entity_poly.pdbx_strand_id
1 'polypeptide(L)'
;MTEPNTPENDPQNPGGIPSYPEYGASPYGQSSGQPSGQSYGEQADFGAFDVNSAAQASGQSALRYHGAQLAVPTSPAAAMLANDDGFVGITPSQFGDGVTPHPISNPAANGVAHQLGTGKLSVGAALKYGFKTAYANPGTWLVLAFVYALLNNIGGVFQSDGVSALGTLVLFFASPLFIAAALQQTLVGPKQFILKDIKAAAYGKTLGMTVVVGIITTLIFALLMVIGFAVGFVGADPEALLNASGGDLSAIDPSVFATLFVGIGIAVLIMLLISPFFIFQSFYAADNNGTFGDAFKAGFTTAKRNYGGLLGLMIVCGILMATVSGSGAGSSAAAIVSLVLGTLLTAPALLAMVYAYRQVSGGPVPHEVAVA
;
A
#
# COMPACT_ATOMS: atom_id res chain seq x y z
N MET A 1 -21.84 64.48 -8.63
CA MET A 1 -20.76 63.50 -8.87
C MET A 1 -19.94 63.42 -7.60
N THR A 2 -19.92 62.20 -7.05
CA THR A 2 -18.97 61.58 -6.09
C THR A 2 -18.70 62.26 -4.74
N GLU A 3 -19.23 61.60 -3.71
CA GLU A 3 -18.91 61.72 -2.28
C GLU A 3 -17.51 61.17 -1.92
N PRO A 4 -16.95 61.57 -0.76
CA PRO A 4 -15.70 61.04 -0.20
C PRO A 4 -15.91 60.11 1.00
N ASN A 5 -14.95 59.18 1.23
CA ASN A 5 -14.29 58.86 2.52
C ASN A 5 -13.86 57.39 2.65
N THR A 6 -12.72 57.23 3.34
CA THR A 6 -11.95 56.01 3.63
C THR A 6 -12.43 55.29 4.92
N PRO A 7 -11.65 54.38 5.52
CA PRO A 7 -11.92 52.94 5.68
C PRO A 7 -12.41 52.52 7.08
N GLU A 8 -13.06 51.37 7.21
CA GLU A 8 -13.33 50.78 8.54
C GLU A 8 -13.12 49.26 8.53
N ASN A 9 -12.11 48.83 9.30
CA ASN A 9 -12.00 47.47 9.81
C ASN A 9 -13.05 47.31 10.91
N ASP A 10 -13.92 46.31 10.80
CA ASP A 10 -14.63 45.78 11.97
C ASP A 10 -14.18 44.33 12.26
N PRO A 11 -13.54 44.07 13.41
CA PRO A 11 -13.09 42.76 13.84
C PRO A 11 -14.15 42.10 14.73
N GLN A 12 -15.04 41.27 14.17
CA GLN A 12 -15.94 40.42 14.97
C GLN A 12 -16.69 39.33 14.14
N ASN A 13 -15.99 38.26 13.71
CA ASN A 13 -16.60 36.92 13.57
C ASN A 13 -15.53 35.81 13.38
N PRO A 14 -15.07 35.13 14.46
CA PRO A 14 -14.20 33.97 14.36
C PRO A 14 -15.06 32.70 14.22
N GLY A 15 -15.38 32.28 12.98
CA GLY A 15 -16.11 31.03 12.77
C GLY A 15 -16.90 30.83 11.46
N GLY A 16 -16.64 31.62 10.41
CA GLY A 16 -17.38 31.50 9.14
C GLY A 16 -16.84 30.38 8.24
N ILE A 17 -17.64 29.35 8.00
CA ILE A 17 -17.46 28.37 6.91
C ILE A 17 -17.35 29.14 5.58
N PRO A 18 -16.37 28.88 4.69
CA PRO A 18 -16.37 29.46 3.36
C PRO A 18 -17.61 28.99 2.58
N SER A 19 -18.47 29.92 2.20
CA SER A 19 -19.57 29.70 1.27
C SER A 19 -19.02 29.39 -0.12
N TYR A 20 -19.39 28.24 -0.68
CA TYR A 20 -19.08 27.88 -2.06
C TYR A 20 -19.83 28.81 -3.04
N PRO A 21 -19.22 29.19 -4.18
CA PRO A 21 -19.96 29.81 -5.27
C PRO A 21 -20.88 28.77 -5.94
N GLU A 22 -22.17 29.10 -5.99
CA GLU A 22 -23.18 28.39 -6.75
C GLU A 22 -22.93 28.63 -8.26
N TYR A 23 -22.26 27.68 -8.92
CA TYR A 23 -22.20 27.60 -10.38
C TYR A 23 -23.03 26.39 -10.83
N GLY A 24 -24.08 26.68 -11.60
CA GLY A 24 -25.11 25.73 -12.00
C GLY A 24 -24.86 25.03 -13.34
N ALA A 25 -25.97 24.44 -13.79
CA ALA A 25 -26.24 23.75 -15.06
C ALA A 25 -25.77 22.28 -15.18
N SER A 26 -26.62 21.39 -14.65
CA SER A 26 -26.74 20.00 -15.11
C SER A 26 -27.06 19.94 -16.61
N PRO A 27 -26.33 19.18 -17.45
CA PRO A 27 -26.69 18.94 -18.83
C PRO A 27 -27.50 17.64 -18.95
N TYR A 28 -28.68 17.59 -18.34
CA TYR A 28 -29.70 16.61 -18.71
C TYR A 28 -31.05 17.33 -18.75
N GLY A 29 -31.48 17.61 -19.97
CA GLY A 29 -32.73 18.31 -20.26
C GLY A 29 -33.94 17.56 -19.71
N GLN A 30 -34.80 18.31 -19.03
CA GLN A 30 -36.19 17.95 -18.82
C GLN A 30 -36.89 17.81 -20.18
N SER A 31 -37.63 16.72 -20.36
CA SER A 31 -38.70 16.61 -21.35
C SER A 31 -39.89 15.93 -20.69
N SER A 32 -40.89 16.73 -20.37
CA SER A 32 -42.25 16.34 -20.01
C SER A 32 -42.96 15.65 -21.18
N GLY A 33 -43.63 14.52 -20.92
CA GLY A 33 -44.66 13.96 -21.82
C GLY A 33 -44.64 12.44 -21.95
N GLN A 34 -45.58 11.74 -21.30
CA GLN A 34 -46.07 10.44 -21.77
C GLN A 34 -46.79 10.65 -23.12
N PRO A 35 -46.69 9.71 -24.08
CA PRO A 35 -47.65 8.61 -24.11
C PRO A 35 -47.10 7.23 -24.53
N SER A 36 -47.91 6.23 -24.19
CA SER A 36 -47.96 4.82 -24.60
C SER A 36 -47.29 4.39 -25.92
N GLY A 37 -46.56 3.27 -25.85
CA GLY A 37 -46.21 2.43 -27.00
C GLY A 37 -45.30 1.26 -26.60
N GLN A 38 -45.88 0.07 -26.37
CA GLN A 38 -45.12 -1.18 -26.35
C GLN A 38 -44.51 -1.43 -27.73
N SER A 39 -43.22 -1.73 -27.79
CA SER A 39 -42.65 -2.49 -28.90
C SER A 39 -41.56 -3.42 -28.41
N TYR A 40 -41.83 -4.71 -28.63
CA TYR A 40 -40.94 -5.84 -28.41
C TYR A 40 -39.71 -5.73 -29.30
N GLY A 41 -38.53 -5.96 -28.72
CA GLY A 41 -37.27 -6.00 -29.45
C GLY A 41 -36.11 -6.13 -28.48
N GLU A 42 -35.94 -7.33 -27.92
CA GLU A 42 -34.73 -7.73 -27.18
C GLU A 42 -33.50 -7.54 -28.08
N GLN A 43 -32.69 -6.55 -27.75
CA GLN A 43 -31.24 -6.64 -27.93
C GLN A 43 -30.65 -6.67 -26.53
N ALA A 44 -30.19 -7.86 -26.12
CA ALA A 44 -29.41 -8.02 -24.91
C ALA A 44 -28.17 -7.13 -25.02
N ASP A 45 -28.19 -6.01 -24.31
CA ASP A 45 -27.06 -5.11 -24.18
C ASP A 45 -26.00 -5.78 -23.30
N PHE A 46 -24.99 -6.36 -23.94
CA PHE A 46 -23.81 -6.89 -23.27
C PHE A 46 -22.92 -5.79 -22.64
N GLY A 47 -23.33 -4.51 -22.73
CA GLY A 47 -22.78 -3.39 -21.96
C GLY A 47 -23.23 -3.35 -20.50
N ALA A 48 -24.18 -4.19 -20.08
CA ALA A 48 -24.67 -4.25 -18.70
C ALA A 48 -23.72 -4.96 -17.70
N PHE A 49 -22.51 -5.34 -18.10
CA PHE A 49 -21.39 -5.41 -17.16
C PHE A 49 -20.86 -4.00 -16.90
N ASP A 50 -21.78 -3.11 -16.52
CA ASP A 50 -21.46 -1.75 -16.17
C ASP A 50 -20.65 -1.81 -14.87
N VAL A 51 -19.35 -1.52 -14.99
CA VAL A 51 -18.40 -1.38 -13.88
C VAL A 51 -18.91 -0.34 -12.87
N ASN A 52 -19.89 0.47 -13.27
CA ASN A 52 -20.62 1.47 -12.50
C ASN A 52 -21.77 0.92 -11.62
N SER A 53 -22.21 -0.32 -11.80
CA SER A 53 -23.17 -0.97 -10.87
C SER A 53 -22.56 -1.13 -9.46
N ALA A 54 -21.25 -1.29 -9.37
CA ALA A 54 -20.50 -1.26 -8.11
C ALA A 54 -20.34 0.17 -7.53
N ALA A 55 -20.39 1.21 -8.37
CA ALA A 55 -20.31 2.62 -7.95
C ALA A 55 -21.63 3.12 -7.37
N GLN A 56 -22.78 2.61 -7.84
CA GLN A 56 -24.09 2.88 -7.25
C GLN A 56 -24.26 2.20 -5.87
N ALA A 57 -23.63 1.05 -5.64
CA ALA A 57 -23.71 0.33 -4.37
C ALA A 57 -22.89 0.94 -3.21
N SER A 58 -21.90 1.80 -3.51
CA SER A 58 -20.99 2.39 -2.50
C SER A 58 -21.47 3.70 -1.86
N GLY A 59 -22.66 4.20 -2.22
CA GLY A 59 -23.17 5.45 -1.67
C GLY A 59 -22.22 6.63 -1.90
N GLN A 60 -22.40 7.74 -1.19
CA GLN A 60 -21.57 8.94 -1.33
C GLN A 60 -20.11 8.76 -0.82
N SER A 61 -19.69 7.53 -0.47
CA SER A 61 -18.39 7.24 0.12
C SER A 61 -17.24 7.26 -0.90
N ALA A 62 -16.05 7.65 -0.44
CA ALA A 62 -14.82 7.60 -1.23
C ALA A 62 -14.38 6.20 -1.64
N LEU A 63 -14.96 5.11 -1.08
CA LEU A 63 -14.69 3.74 -1.56
C LEU A 63 -15.02 3.55 -3.04
N ARG A 64 -15.95 4.33 -3.60
CA ARG A 64 -16.29 4.33 -5.03
C ARG A 64 -15.12 4.75 -5.93
N TYR A 65 -14.14 5.41 -5.36
CA TYR A 65 -12.94 5.91 -6.05
C TYR A 65 -11.79 4.91 -6.01
N HIS A 66 -11.95 3.76 -5.36
CA HIS A 66 -10.94 2.72 -5.41
C HIS A 66 -10.77 2.19 -6.84
N GLY A 67 -9.54 2.13 -7.31
CA GLY A 67 -9.21 1.75 -8.68
C GLY A 67 -9.06 2.94 -9.64
N ALA A 68 -9.52 4.13 -9.24
CA ALA A 68 -9.16 5.36 -9.93
C ALA A 68 -7.75 5.82 -9.53
N GLN A 69 -7.12 6.61 -10.39
CA GLN A 69 -5.85 7.23 -10.06
C GLN A 69 -6.04 8.37 -9.03
N LEU A 70 -5.62 8.10 -7.80
CA LEU A 70 -5.75 9.03 -6.67
C LEU A 70 -4.45 9.73 -6.30
N ALA A 71 -3.32 9.26 -6.82
CA ALA A 71 -2.01 9.87 -6.62
C ALA A 71 -1.68 10.89 -7.73
N VAL A 72 -0.69 11.75 -7.48
CA VAL A 72 -0.21 12.71 -8.48
C VAL A 72 0.28 11.94 -9.73
N PRO A 73 -0.19 12.31 -10.94
CA PRO A 73 0.28 11.70 -12.18
C PRO A 73 1.79 11.83 -12.32
N THR A 74 2.43 10.74 -12.74
CA THR A 74 3.89 10.66 -12.82
C THR A 74 4.45 10.89 -14.23
N SER A 75 3.56 11.04 -15.21
CA SER A 75 3.88 11.37 -16.60
C SER A 75 2.69 12.07 -17.27
N PRO A 76 2.89 12.78 -18.40
CA PRO A 76 1.80 13.31 -19.21
C PRO A 76 0.82 12.21 -19.66
N ALA A 77 1.32 11.02 -19.99
CA ALA A 77 0.48 9.87 -20.32
C ALA A 77 -0.36 9.40 -19.13
N ALA A 78 0.21 9.34 -17.92
CA ALA A 78 -0.54 9.05 -16.71
C ALA A 78 -1.57 10.14 -16.37
N ALA A 79 -1.28 11.41 -16.72
CA ALA A 79 -2.22 12.50 -16.57
C ALA A 79 -3.36 12.39 -17.58
N MET A 80 -3.08 11.99 -18.83
CA MET A 80 -4.11 11.75 -19.85
C MET A 80 -4.97 10.54 -19.50
N LEU A 81 -4.37 9.42 -19.06
CA LEU A 81 -5.11 8.23 -18.63
C LEU A 81 -6.05 8.52 -17.46
N ALA A 82 -5.59 9.33 -16.50
CA ALA A 82 -6.43 9.80 -15.41
C ALA A 82 -7.65 10.63 -15.87
N ASN A 83 -7.58 11.26 -17.05
CA ASN A 83 -8.70 11.97 -17.66
C ASN A 83 -9.58 11.05 -18.53
N ASP A 84 -9.01 10.02 -19.17
CA ASP A 84 -9.74 9.08 -20.06
C ASP A 84 -10.57 8.04 -19.30
N ASP A 85 -10.21 7.70 -18.06
CA ASP A 85 -10.97 6.76 -17.20
C ASP A 85 -12.40 7.29 -16.82
N GLY A 86 -12.89 8.36 -17.45
CA GLY A 86 -14.18 8.99 -17.17
C GLY A 86 -14.25 9.67 -15.80
N PHE A 87 -13.13 9.71 -15.09
CA PHE A 87 -12.99 10.17 -13.71
C PHE A 87 -12.42 11.59 -13.60
N VAL A 88 -12.83 12.45 -14.54
CA VAL A 88 -12.33 13.81 -14.69
C VAL A 88 -12.70 14.64 -13.47
N GLY A 89 -11.71 14.93 -12.62
CA GLY A 89 -11.83 15.87 -11.50
C GLY A 89 -11.35 15.37 -10.14
N ILE A 90 -10.90 14.11 -10.03
CA ILE A 90 -10.57 13.53 -8.72
C ILE A 90 -9.06 13.34 -8.49
N THR A 91 -8.27 13.33 -9.56
CA THR A 91 -6.82 13.15 -9.48
C THR A 91 -6.09 14.43 -9.07
N PRO A 92 -5.19 14.40 -8.06
CA PRO A 92 -4.35 15.53 -7.72
C PRO A 92 -3.39 15.89 -8.87
N SER A 93 -3.30 17.17 -9.25
CA SER A 93 -2.33 17.64 -10.23
C SER A 93 -0.96 17.97 -9.63
N GLN A 94 -0.88 18.06 -8.29
CA GLN A 94 0.33 18.42 -7.56
C GLN A 94 0.32 17.85 -6.13
N PHE A 95 1.48 17.83 -5.49
CA PHE A 95 1.60 17.51 -4.07
C PHE A 95 0.94 18.60 -3.21
N GLY A 96 0.38 18.19 -2.07
CA GLY A 96 -0.21 19.09 -1.10
C GLY A 96 0.81 19.83 -0.24
N ASP A 97 0.31 20.82 0.47
CA ASP A 97 1.02 21.61 1.49
C ASP A 97 0.75 21.10 2.93
N GLY A 98 0.00 20.01 3.07
CA GLY A 98 -0.39 19.43 4.36
C GLY A 98 -1.68 20.03 4.95
N VAL A 99 -2.35 20.93 4.22
CA VAL A 99 -3.67 21.45 4.60
C VAL A 99 -4.69 21.40 3.47
N THR A 100 -4.23 21.45 2.22
CA THR A 100 -5.08 21.40 1.03
C THR A 100 -5.91 20.10 1.02
N PRO A 101 -7.24 20.19 1.02
CA PRO A 101 -8.12 19.02 0.95
C PRO A 101 -7.93 18.26 -0.36
N HIS A 102 -7.96 16.93 -0.29
CA HIS A 102 -8.05 16.11 -1.49
C HIS A 102 -9.45 16.22 -2.10
N PRO A 103 -9.62 16.19 -3.45
CA PRO A 103 -10.93 16.23 -4.11
C PRO A 103 -11.96 15.18 -3.65
N ILE A 104 -11.54 14.11 -2.97
CA ILE A 104 -12.43 13.06 -2.45
C ILE A 104 -12.87 13.30 -1.01
N SER A 105 -12.34 14.35 -0.37
CA SER A 105 -12.58 14.64 1.03
C SER A 105 -14.05 15.02 1.23
N ASN A 106 -14.80 14.09 1.82
CA ASN A 106 -16.16 14.32 2.27
C ASN A 106 -16.30 13.66 3.66
N PRO A 107 -15.96 14.38 4.74
CA PRO A 107 -15.95 13.78 6.08
C PRO A 107 -17.31 13.22 6.51
N ALA A 108 -18.41 13.80 6.03
CA ALA A 108 -19.76 13.32 6.33
C ALA A 108 -20.03 11.94 5.73
N ALA A 109 -19.57 11.68 4.50
CA ALA A 109 -19.74 10.38 3.85
C ALA A 109 -18.64 9.38 4.20
N ASN A 110 -17.39 9.84 4.33
CA ASN A 110 -16.21 9.01 4.52
C ASN A 110 -15.92 8.72 6.00
N GLY A 111 -16.52 9.47 6.94
CA GLY A 111 -16.16 9.41 8.36
C GLY A 111 -14.73 9.90 8.68
N VAL A 112 -14.03 10.47 7.69
CA VAL A 112 -12.67 11.02 7.81
C VAL A 112 -12.45 12.07 6.72
N ALA A 113 -11.63 13.09 7.01
CA ALA A 113 -11.21 14.06 6.01
C ALA A 113 -9.93 13.58 5.30
N HIS A 114 -9.73 14.04 4.06
CA HIS A 114 -8.53 13.72 3.28
C HIS A 114 -7.80 15.00 2.89
N GLN A 115 -6.50 15.02 3.12
CA GLN A 115 -5.58 16.03 2.60
C GLN A 115 -4.80 15.45 1.41
N LEU A 116 -4.33 16.32 0.53
CA LEU A 116 -3.35 15.95 -0.47
C LEU A 116 -2.03 15.56 0.21
N GLY A 117 -1.47 14.41 -0.17
CA GLY A 117 -0.14 14.00 0.27
C GLY A 117 0.93 15.00 -0.15
N THR A 118 1.89 15.27 0.73
CA THR A 118 2.90 16.33 0.53
C THR A 118 4.10 15.87 -0.31
N GLY A 119 4.13 14.59 -0.69
CA GLY A 119 5.30 13.97 -1.31
C GLY A 119 6.42 13.64 -0.32
N LYS A 120 6.27 14.02 0.96
CA LYS A 120 7.25 13.82 2.03
C LYS A 120 6.72 12.84 3.08
N LEU A 121 7.60 11.97 3.55
CA LEU A 121 7.26 10.94 4.53
C LEU A 121 7.44 11.44 5.97
N SER A 122 6.38 11.31 6.76
CA SER A 122 6.36 11.34 8.22
C SER A 122 6.18 9.92 8.76
N VAL A 123 7.29 9.33 9.21
CA VAL A 123 7.34 7.95 9.75
C VAL A 123 6.45 7.83 11.00
N GLY A 124 6.53 8.80 11.90
CA GLY A 124 5.72 8.80 13.13
C GLY A 124 4.22 8.85 12.85
N ALA A 125 3.79 9.65 11.88
CA ALA A 125 2.38 9.71 11.48
C ALA A 125 1.91 8.40 10.84
N ALA A 126 2.76 7.78 10.00
CA ALA A 126 2.47 6.48 9.39
C ALA A 126 2.30 5.37 10.43
N LEU A 127 3.23 5.25 11.37
CA LEU A 127 3.14 4.27 12.45
C LEU A 127 1.91 4.53 13.34
N LYS A 128 1.68 5.80 13.75
CA LYS A 128 0.51 6.17 14.54
C LYS A 128 -0.79 5.79 13.83
N TYR A 129 -0.90 6.07 12.52
CA TYR A 129 -2.06 5.69 11.73
C TYR A 129 -2.22 4.16 11.68
N GLY A 130 -1.14 3.42 11.44
CA GLY A 130 -1.17 1.97 11.34
C GLY A 130 -1.73 1.30 12.58
N PHE A 131 -1.16 1.61 13.75
CA PHE A 131 -1.63 1.07 15.03
C PHE A 131 -3.05 1.53 15.36
N LYS A 132 -3.34 2.83 15.21
CA LYS A 132 -4.67 3.38 15.52
C LYS A 132 -5.76 2.73 14.67
N THR A 133 -5.53 2.60 13.36
CA THR A 133 -6.52 2.10 12.42
C THR A 133 -6.75 0.60 12.58
N ALA A 134 -5.68 -0.18 12.78
CA ALA A 134 -5.78 -1.62 13.00
C ALA A 134 -6.66 -1.96 14.21
N TYR A 135 -6.48 -1.25 15.33
CA TYR A 135 -7.23 -1.51 16.56
C TYR A 135 -8.53 -0.71 16.71
N ALA A 136 -8.76 0.31 15.86
CA ALA A 136 -10.08 0.95 15.75
C ALA A 136 -11.06 0.12 14.90
N ASN A 137 -10.57 -0.83 14.10
CA ASN A 137 -11.37 -1.80 13.35
C ASN A 137 -10.77 -3.22 13.46
N PRO A 138 -10.78 -3.80 14.68
CA PRO A 138 -10.12 -5.07 14.94
C PRO A 138 -10.81 -6.23 14.22
N GLY A 139 -12.13 -6.17 14.01
CA GLY A 139 -12.88 -7.22 13.33
C GLY A 139 -12.40 -7.46 11.89
N THR A 140 -12.07 -6.40 11.16
CA THR A 140 -11.53 -6.52 9.79
C THR A 140 -10.04 -6.81 9.82
N TRP A 141 -9.28 -6.01 10.57
CA TRP A 141 -7.82 -6.02 10.48
C TRP A 141 -7.15 -7.18 11.22
N LEU A 142 -7.69 -7.65 12.34
CA LEU A 142 -7.16 -8.85 13.00
C LEU A 142 -7.48 -10.11 12.19
N VAL A 143 -8.62 -10.16 11.49
CA VAL A 143 -8.93 -11.29 10.59
C VAL A 143 -7.96 -11.32 9.41
N LEU A 144 -7.73 -10.19 8.74
CA LEU A 144 -6.75 -10.11 7.65
C LEU A 144 -5.33 -10.44 8.14
N ALA A 145 -4.92 -9.89 9.28
CA ALA A 145 -3.62 -10.18 9.86
C ALA A 145 -3.47 -11.64 10.28
N PHE A 146 -4.52 -12.26 10.81
CA PHE A 146 -4.54 -13.68 11.14
C PHE A 146 -4.39 -14.54 9.90
N VAL A 147 -5.13 -14.26 8.82
CA VAL A 147 -5.01 -15.00 7.55
C VAL A 147 -3.60 -14.87 6.99
N TYR A 148 -3.04 -13.65 7.00
CA TYR A 148 -1.68 -13.42 6.55
C TYR A 148 -0.66 -14.23 7.39
N ALA A 149 -0.74 -14.09 8.72
CA ALA A 149 0.18 -14.74 9.65
C ALA A 149 0.05 -16.26 9.60
N LEU A 150 -1.17 -16.79 9.46
CA LEU A 150 -1.43 -18.22 9.30
C LEU A 150 -0.76 -18.73 8.03
N LEU A 151 -1.05 -18.14 6.88
CA LEU A 151 -0.47 -18.60 5.60
C LEU A 151 1.06 -18.49 5.58
N ASN A 152 1.63 -17.49 6.27
CA ASN A 152 3.09 -17.31 6.35
C ASN A 152 3.75 -18.37 7.26
N ASN A 153 3.01 -18.91 8.23
CA ASN A 153 3.52 -19.87 9.21
C ASN A 153 2.88 -21.27 9.10
N ILE A 154 2.08 -21.51 8.07
CA ILE A 154 1.24 -22.71 7.96
C ILE A 154 2.09 -23.98 7.95
N GLY A 155 3.28 -23.94 7.34
CA GLY A 155 4.24 -25.04 7.38
C GLY A 155 4.74 -25.38 8.78
N GLY A 156 4.96 -24.39 9.65
CA GLY A 156 5.35 -24.61 11.04
C GLY A 156 4.21 -25.17 11.89
N VAL A 157 2.97 -24.77 11.59
CA VAL A 157 1.76 -25.30 12.26
C VAL A 157 1.54 -26.77 11.91
N PHE A 158 1.70 -27.15 10.64
CA PHE A 158 1.49 -28.51 10.15
C PHE A 158 2.76 -29.36 10.05
N GLN A 159 3.92 -28.81 10.44
CA GLN A 159 5.25 -29.43 10.32
C GLN A 159 5.51 -30.01 8.92
N SER A 160 5.20 -29.22 7.88
CA SER A 160 5.31 -29.67 6.49
C SER A 160 5.82 -28.56 5.57
N ASP A 161 6.95 -28.84 4.91
CA ASP A 161 7.55 -27.94 3.92
C ASP A 161 6.66 -27.77 2.69
N GLY A 162 5.98 -28.83 2.25
CA GLY A 162 5.01 -28.76 1.16
C GLY A 162 3.84 -27.82 1.48
N VAL A 163 3.34 -27.88 2.72
CA VAL A 163 2.30 -26.96 3.19
C VAL A 163 2.83 -25.52 3.30
N SER A 164 4.09 -25.33 3.73
CA SER A 164 4.75 -24.02 3.76
C SER A 164 4.84 -23.39 2.37
N ALA A 165 5.26 -24.17 1.37
CA ALA A 165 5.35 -23.73 -0.02
C ALA A 165 3.98 -23.32 -0.57
N LEU A 166 2.94 -24.10 -0.29
CA LEU A 166 1.56 -23.76 -0.67
C LEU A 166 1.08 -22.47 0.03
N GLY A 167 1.36 -22.30 1.31
CA GLY A 167 1.03 -21.07 2.05
C GLY A 167 1.66 -19.82 1.43
N THR A 168 2.95 -19.91 1.09
CA THR A 168 3.70 -18.84 0.41
C THR A 168 3.11 -18.54 -0.98
N LEU A 169 2.75 -19.57 -1.74
CA LEU A 169 2.13 -19.41 -3.06
C LEU A 169 0.76 -18.73 -2.97
N VAL A 170 -0.08 -19.14 -2.00
CA VAL A 170 -1.38 -18.50 -1.76
C VAL A 170 -1.19 -17.04 -1.34
N LEU A 171 -0.24 -16.74 -0.46
CA LEU A 171 0.06 -15.36 -0.06
C LEU A 171 0.53 -14.50 -1.24
N PHE A 172 1.33 -15.06 -2.14
CA PHE A 172 1.78 -14.37 -3.33
C PHE A 172 0.60 -13.90 -4.19
N PHE A 173 -0.36 -14.78 -4.49
CA PHE A 173 -1.58 -14.44 -5.22
C PHE A 173 -2.56 -13.59 -4.39
N ALA A 174 -2.56 -13.70 -3.06
CA ALA A 174 -3.40 -12.88 -2.20
C ALA A 174 -2.82 -11.47 -1.96
N SER A 175 -1.52 -11.26 -2.20
CA SER A 175 -0.83 -10.00 -1.89
C SER A 175 -1.50 -8.75 -2.49
N PRO A 176 -2.04 -8.74 -3.73
CA PRO A 176 -2.76 -7.58 -4.25
C PRO A 176 -4.03 -7.26 -3.47
N LEU A 177 -4.72 -8.27 -2.90
CA LEU A 177 -5.92 -8.06 -2.08
C LEU A 177 -5.58 -7.38 -0.76
N PHE A 178 -4.47 -7.76 -0.12
CA PHE A 178 -4.01 -7.10 1.11
C PHE A 178 -3.62 -5.64 0.85
N ILE A 179 -2.89 -5.37 -0.23
CA ILE A 179 -2.52 -3.99 -0.62
C ILE A 179 -3.78 -3.18 -0.94
N ALA A 180 -4.71 -3.74 -1.71
CA ALA A 180 -5.96 -3.06 -2.07
C ALA A 180 -6.84 -2.77 -0.84
N ALA A 181 -7.00 -3.75 0.07
CA ALA A 181 -7.73 -3.56 1.33
C ALA A 181 -7.12 -2.43 2.17
N ALA A 182 -5.78 -2.38 2.27
CA ALA A 182 -5.08 -1.31 2.96
C ALA A 182 -5.30 0.05 2.28
N LEU A 183 -5.26 0.11 0.95
CA LEU A 183 -5.52 1.34 0.19
C LEU A 183 -6.97 1.81 0.37
N GLN A 184 -7.94 0.90 0.34
CA GLN A 184 -9.35 1.22 0.56
C GLN A 184 -9.62 1.73 1.98
N GLN A 185 -8.96 1.15 2.98
CA GLN A 185 -9.06 1.64 4.36
C GLN A 185 -8.58 3.10 4.51
N THR A 186 -7.66 3.58 3.67
CA THR A 186 -7.28 5.01 3.70
C THR A 186 -8.37 5.96 3.20
N LEU A 187 -9.39 5.46 2.50
CA LEU A 187 -10.46 6.27 1.90
C LEU A 187 -11.63 6.52 2.86
N VAL A 188 -11.74 5.74 3.95
CA VAL A 188 -12.85 5.85 4.90
C VAL A 188 -12.37 5.72 6.34
N GLY A 189 -13.21 6.17 7.27
CA GLY A 189 -12.98 6.01 8.70
C GLY A 189 -12.84 4.53 9.08
N PRO A 190 -12.06 4.20 10.12
CA PRO A 190 -11.76 2.82 10.48
C PRO A 190 -12.99 1.92 10.59
N LYS A 191 -14.07 2.40 11.22
CA LYS A 191 -15.29 1.61 11.48
C LYS A 191 -16.18 1.37 10.25
N GLN A 192 -15.97 2.10 9.15
CA GLN A 192 -16.80 1.98 7.95
C GLN A 192 -16.31 0.89 6.99
N PHE A 193 -15.01 0.61 7.00
CA PHE A 193 -14.42 -0.40 6.12
C PHE A 193 -14.65 -1.81 6.67
N ILE A 194 -15.19 -2.72 5.85
CA ILE A 194 -15.42 -4.11 6.22
C ILE A 194 -14.94 -5.07 5.14
N LEU A 195 -14.76 -6.35 5.49
CA LEU A 195 -14.18 -7.38 4.61
C LEU A 195 -14.87 -7.50 3.24
N LYS A 196 -16.19 -7.26 3.16
CA LYS A 196 -16.95 -7.34 1.89
C LYS A 196 -16.61 -6.21 0.91
N ASP A 197 -16.00 -5.13 1.40
CA ASP A 197 -15.66 -3.97 0.58
C ASP A 197 -14.35 -4.19 -0.19
N ILE A 198 -13.58 -5.23 0.15
CA ILE A 198 -12.29 -5.52 -0.47
C ILE A 198 -12.48 -5.79 -1.96
N LYS A 199 -11.91 -4.91 -2.77
CA LYS A 199 -11.88 -5.03 -4.23
C LYS A 199 -10.46 -4.71 -4.67
N ALA A 200 -9.92 -5.46 -5.62
CA ALA A 200 -8.61 -5.17 -6.20
C ALA A 200 -8.77 -4.79 -7.67
N ALA A 201 -9.13 -3.54 -7.93
CA ALA A 201 -9.47 -3.08 -9.29
C ALA A 201 -8.29 -3.26 -10.26
N ALA A 202 -7.06 -3.02 -9.80
CA ALA A 202 -5.82 -3.20 -10.55
C ALA A 202 -5.08 -4.51 -10.20
N TYR A 203 -5.81 -5.60 -9.90
CA TYR A 203 -5.22 -6.86 -9.43
C TYR A 203 -4.09 -7.36 -10.34
N GLY A 204 -4.33 -7.48 -11.66
CA GLY A 204 -3.35 -8.00 -12.61
C GLY A 204 -2.09 -7.13 -12.71
N LYS A 205 -2.26 -5.80 -12.74
CA LYS A 205 -1.14 -4.84 -12.74
C LYS A 205 -0.32 -4.94 -11.46
N THR A 206 -1.00 -5.06 -10.31
CA THR A 206 -0.36 -5.21 -9.00
C THR A 206 0.41 -6.51 -8.90
N LEU A 207 -0.20 -7.64 -9.29
CA LEU A 207 0.43 -8.95 -9.29
C LEU A 207 1.66 -8.96 -10.21
N GLY A 208 1.52 -8.47 -11.44
CA GLY A 208 2.63 -8.36 -12.38
C GLY A 208 3.78 -7.48 -11.86
N MET A 209 3.45 -6.40 -11.15
CA MET A 209 4.47 -5.54 -10.54
C MET A 209 5.20 -6.25 -9.39
N THR A 210 4.46 -6.95 -8.54
CA THR A 210 5.03 -7.79 -7.47
C THR A 210 5.93 -8.88 -8.04
N VAL A 211 5.58 -9.52 -9.16
CA VAL A 211 6.43 -10.49 -9.87
C VAL A 211 7.74 -9.84 -10.30
N VAL A 212 7.66 -8.72 -11.04
CA VAL A 212 8.84 -8.06 -11.61
C VAL A 212 9.78 -7.56 -10.51
N VAL A 213 9.23 -6.88 -9.50
CA VAL A 213 10.00 -6.42 -8.34
C VAL A 213 10.60 -7.60 -7.60
N GLY A 214 9.82 -8.67 -7.37
CA GLY A 214 10.28 -9.89 -6.70
C GLY A 214 11.43 -10.57 -7.44
N ILE A 215 11.37 -10.68 -8.77
CA ILE A 215 12.48 -11.21 -9.58
C ILE A 215 13.73 -10.34 -9.41
N ILE A 216 13.59 -9.01 -9.54
CA ILE A 216 14.73 -8.09 -9.43
C ILE A 216 15.37 -8.19 -8.04
N THR A 217 14.58 -8.12 -6.97
CA THR A 217 15.11 -8.19 -5.61
C THR A 217 15.70 -9.57 -5.30
N THR A 218 15.10 -10.65 -5.79
CA THR A 218 15.65 -12.00 -5.65
C THR A 218 17.00 -12.13 -6.35
N LEU A 219 17.12 -11.62 -7.57
CA LEU A 219 18.38 -11.67 -8.33
C LEU A 219 19.49 -10.84 -7.66
N ILE A 220 19.17 -9.63 -7.20
CA ILE A 220 20.11 -8.80 -6.44
C ILE A 220 20.55 -9.53 -5.17
N PHE A 221 19.61 -10.14 -4.43
CA PHE A 221 19.93 -10.83 -3.19
C PHE A 221 20.76 -12.08 -3.45
N ALA A 222 20.43 -12.87 -4.47
CA ALA A 222 21.20 -14.04 -4.88
C ALA A 222 22.64 -13.66 -5.25
N LEU A 223 22.83 -12.57 -6.01
CA LEU A 223 24.15 -12.04 -6.32
C LEU A 223 24.92 -11.62 -5.05
N LEU A 224 24.27 -10.88 -4.15
CA LEU A 224 24.88 -10.47 -2.88
C LEU A 224 25.24 -11.67 -2.01
N MET A 225 24.42 -12.72 -2.00
CA MET A 225 24.72 -13.96 -1.29
C MET A 225 25.93 -14.67 -1.92
N VAL A 226 26.01 -14.79 -3.25
CA VAL A 226 27.18 -15.37 -3.93
C VAL A 226 28.46 -14.62 -3.57
N ILE A 227 28.41 -13.29 -3.56
CA ILE A 227 29.54 -12.45 -3.13
C ILE A 227 29.85 -12.68 -1.64
N GLY A 228 28.82 -12.72 -0.79
CA GLY A 228 28.95 -12.96 0.64
C GLY A 228 29.58 -14.33 0.96
N PHE A 229 29.20 -15.38 0.23
CA PHE A 229 29.82 -16.70 0.31
C PHE A 229 31.27 -16.66 -0.17
N ALA A 230 31.54 -16.04 -1.32
CA ALA A 230 32.89 -15.93 -1.86
C ALA A 230 33.85 -15.22 -0.89
N VAL A 231 33.40 -14.11 -0.28
CA VAL A 231 34.13 -13.40 0.79
C VAL A 231 34.23 -14.25 2.05
N GLY A 232 33.15 -14.95 2.41
CA GLY A 232 33.07 -15.81 3.59
C GLY A 232 34.09 -16.94 3.62
N PHE A 233 34.48 -17.44 2.45
CA PHE A 233 35.48 -18.50 2.29
C PHE A 233 36.87 -17.98 1.90
N VAL A 234 37.11 -16.66 1.96
CA VAL A 234 38.46 -16.11 1.73
C VAL A 234 39.41 -16.66 2.78
N GLY A 235 40.39 -17.45 2.34
CA GLY A 235 41.38 -18.09 3.22
C GLY A 235 40.97 -19.45 3.79
N ALA A 236 39.80 -19.98 3.43
CA ALA A 236 39.43 -21.36 3.76
C ALA A 236 40.25 -22.35 2.93
N ASP A 237 40.69 -23.45 3.56
CA ASP A 237 41.38 -24.54 2.90
C ASP A 237 40.41 -25.31 1.97
N PRO A 238 40.68 -25.40 0.65
CA PRO A 238 39.85 -26.16 -0.28
C PRO A 238 39.66 -27.63 0.11
N GLU A 239 40.68 -28.29 0.69
CA GLU A 239 40.57 -29.68 1.11
C GLU A 239 39.66 -29.84 2.34
N ALA A 240 39.74 -28.91 3.29
CA ALA A 240 38.82 -28.86 4.43
C ALA A 240 37.36 -28.63 4.01
N LEU A 241 37.13 -27.77 3.00
CA LEU A 241 35.80 -27.53 2.43
C LEU A 241 35.24 -28.77 1.71
N LEU A 242 36.08 -29.47 0.95
CA LEU A 242 35.71 -30.73 0.30
C LEU A 242 35.37 -31.82 1.33
N ASN A 243 36.17 -31.97 2.38
CA ASN A 243 35.92 -32.94 3.46
C ASN A 243 34.64 -32.63 4.24
N ALA A 244 34.38 -31.34 4.51
CA ALA A 244 33.14 -30.91 5.14
C ALA A 244 31.89 -31.14 4.28
N SER A 245 32.01 -31.04 2.95
CA SER A 245 30.92 -31.41 2.04
C SER A 245 30.56 -32.91 2.14
N GLY A 246 31.51 -33.74 2.57
CA GLY A 246 31.32 -35.15 2.91
C GLY A 246 30.71 -35.41 4.30
N GLY A 247 30.43 -34.36 5.08
CA GLY A 247 29.79 -34.43 6.40
C GLY A 247 30.72 -34.27 7.60
N ASP A 248 32.03 -34.14 7.40
CA ASP A 248 32.98 -33.90 8.48
C ASP A 248 33.26 -32.40 8.68
N LEU A 249 32.39 -31.74 9.43
CA LEU A 249 32.56 -30.31 9.76
C LEU A 249 33.67 -30.05 10.78
N SER A 250 34.24 -31.08 11.41
CA SER A 250 35.31 -30.91 12.41
C SER A 250 36.64 -30.47 11.78
N ALA A 251 36.78 -30.67 10.46
CA ALA A 251 37.91 -30.22 9.65
C ALA A 251 37.87 -28.72 9.31
N ILE A 252 36.74 -28.03 9.51
CA ILE A 252 36.64 -26.59 9.23
C ILE A 252 37.04 -25.79 10.48
N ASP A 253 37.99 -24.87 10.31
CA ASP A 253 38.32 -23.88 11.33
C ASP A 253 37.08 -23.02 11.68
N PRO A 254 36.69 -22.91 12.97
CA PRO A 254 35.57 -22.08 13.42
C PRO A 254 35.59 -20.63 12.89
N SER A 255 36.76 -20.06 12.60
CA SER A 255 36.91 -18.72 12.03
C SER A 255 36.37 -18.59 10.60
N VAL A 256 36.29 -19.69 9.84
CA VAL A 256 35.64 -19.72 8.52
C VAL A 256 34.14 -19.47 8.66
N PHE A 257 33.49 -20.04 9.67
CA PHE A 257 32.08 -19.76 9.96
C PHE A 257 31.88 -18.29 10.37
N ALA A 258 32.77 -17.73 11.17
CA ALA A 258 32.69 -16.32 11.54
C ALA A 258 32.77 -15.41 10.31
N THR A 259 33.72 -15.67 9.41
CA THR A 259 33.90 -14.91 8.16
C THR A 259 32.71 -15.08 7.22
N LEU A 260 32.15 -16.29 7.14
CA LEU A 260 30.93 -16.59 6.40
C LEU A 260 29.72 -15.80 6.93
N PHE A 261 29.50 -15.79 8.25
CA PHE A 261 28.41 -15.03 8.85
C PHE A 261 28.59 -13.52 8.66
N VAL A 262 29.82 -13.01 8.69
CA VAL A 262 30.11 -11.61 8.35
C VAL A 262 29.76 -11.32 6.89
N GLY A 263 30.15 -12.19 5.96
CA GLY A 263 29.82 -12.06 4.53
C GLY A 263 28.31 -12.04 4.27
N ILE A 264 27.56 -12.97 4.88
CA ILE A 264 26.10 -13.03 4.81
C ILE A 264 25.48 -11.78 5.47
N GLY A 265 25.99 -11.37 6.63
CA GLY A 265 25.52 -10.18 7.34
C GLY A 265 25.68 -8.90 6.50
N ILE A 266 26.80 -8.75 5.80
CA ILE A 266 27.04 -7.64 4.88
C ILE A 266 26.06 -7.71 3.69
N ALA A 267 25.84 -8.89 3.10
CA ALA A 267 24.88 -9.07 2.01
C ALA A 267 23.45 -8.65 2.42
N VAL A 268 23.00 -9.09 3.60
CA VAL A 268 21.70 -8.70 4.18
C VAL A 268 21.64 -7.19 4.44
N LEU A 269 22.70 -6.59 4.98
CA LEU A 269 22.77 -5.15 5.25
C LEU A 269 22.69 -4.34 3.95
N ILE A 270 23.43 -4.74 2.91
CA ILE A 270 23.34 -4.08 1.59
C ILE A 270 21.92 -4.20 1.05
N MET A 271 21.29 -5.37 1.20
CA MET A 271 19.92 -5.52 0.74
C MET A 271 18.93 -4.64 1.49
N LEU A 272 19.09 -4.52 2.81
CA LEU A 272 18.29 -3.62 3.63
C LEU A 272 18.41 -2.17 3.11
N LEU A 273 19.62 -1.73 2.76
CA LEU A 273 19.87 -0.39 2.21
C LEU A 273 19.27 -0.20 0.79
N ILE A 274 19.19 -1.25 -0.01
CA ILE A 274 18.62 -1.18 -1.37
C ILE A 274 17.08 -1.29 -1.35
N SER A 275 16.51 -1.98 -0.35
CA SER A 275 15.08 -2.29 -0.27
C SER A 275 14.11 -1.08 -0.37
N PRO A 276 14.42 0.15 0.11
CA PRO A 276 13.53 1.30 -0.04
C PRO A 276 13.19 1.62 -1.49
N PHE A 277 14.07 1.28 -2.43
CA PHE A 277 13.86 1.53 -3.85
C PHE A 277 12.78 0.65 -4.49
N PHE A 278 12.32 -0.40 -3.82
CA PHE A 278 11.45 -1.42 -4.40
C PHE A 278 10.08 -1.58 -3.69
N ILE A 279 9.85 -0.84 -2.60
CA ILE A 279 8.68 -1.07 -1.75
C ILE A 279 7.37 -0.52 -2.33
N PHE A 280 7.38 0.61 -3.04
CA PHE A 280 6.14 1.32 -3.42
C PHE A 280 5.62 1.03 -4.83
N GLN A 281 6.36 0.28 -5.65
CA GLN A 281 5.97 -0.02 -7.03
C GLN A 281 4.63 -0.76 -7.07
N SER A 282 4.45 -1.79 -6.24
CA SER A 282 3.18 -2.51 -6.15
C SER A 282 2.05 -1.65 -5.59
N PHE A 283 2.34 -0.64 -4.76
CA PHE A 283 1.32 0.29 -4.26
C PHE A 283 0.86 1.26 -5.35
N TYR A 284 1.78 1.83 -6.13
CA TYR A 284 1.44 2.63 -7.31
C TYR A 284 0.66 1.82 -8.35
N ALA A 285 1.02 0.55 -8.53
CA ALA A 285 0.28 -0.37 -9.40
C ALA A 285 -1.14 -0.63 -8.88
N ALA A 286 -1.30 -0.89 -7.58
CA ALA A 286 -2.60 -1.16 -6.94
C ALA A 286 -3.53 0.06 -6.88
N ASP A 287 -2.95 1.25 -6.81
CA ASP A 287 -3.67 2.53 -6.87
C ASP A 287 -3.90 3.02 -8.31
N ASN A 288 -3.68 2.13 -9.28
CA ASN A 288 -3.84 2.36 -10.71
C ASN A 288 -3.14 3.63 -11.25
N ASN A 289 -2.00 4.04 -10.67
CA ASN A 289 -1.32 5.25 -11.10
C ASN A 289 -0.55 4.98 -12.42
N GLY A 290 -1.03 5.58 -13.51
CA GLY A 290 -0.43 5.49 -14.85
C GLY A 290 -0.30 4.08 -15.42
N THR A 291 0.67 3.88 -16.32
CA THR A 291 1.01 2.57 -16.87
C THR A 291 1.85 1.72 -15.90
N PHE A 292 2.19 0.49 -16.29
CA PHE A 292 3.12 -0.36 -15.55
C PHE A 292 4.49 0.31 -15.35
N GLY A 293 5.05 0.93 -16.39
CA GLY A 293 6.33 1.62 -16.34
C GLY A 293 6.28 2.89 -15.47
N ASP A 294 5.18 3.62 -15.52
CA ASP A 294 4.95 4.79 -14.67
C ASP A 294 4.98 4.41 -13.18
N ALA A 295 4.27 3.35 -12.80
CA ALA A 295 4.27 2.85 -11.42
C ALA A 295 5.68 2.44 -10.95
N PHE A 296 6.46 1.78 -11.81
CA PHE A 296 7.84 1.41 -11.49
C PHE A 296 8.72 2.64 -11.25
N LYS A 297 8.69 3.60 -12.18
CA LYS A 297 9.46 4.85 -12.12
C LYS A 297 9.05 5.72 -10.92
N ALA A 298 7.75 5.77 -10.63
CA ALA A 298 7.19 6.51 -9.50
C ALA A 298 7.68 5.95 -8.16
N GLY A 299 7.70 4.62 -8.00
CA GLY A 299 8.25 3.95 -6.83
C GLY A 299 9.72 4.34 -6.59
N PHE A 300 10.56 4.25 -7.62
CA PHE A 300 11.97 4.65 -7.53
C PHE A 300 12.17 6.14 -7.20
N THR A 301 11.41 7.01 -7.86
CA THR A 301 11.51 8.48 -7.66
C THR A 301 11.09 8.86 -6.24
N THR A 302 10.04 8.21 -5.75
CA THR A 302 9.52 8.36 -4.40
C THR A 302 10.54 7.92 -3.35
N ALA A 303 11.16 6.76 -3.57
CA ALA A 303 12.21 6.23 -2.72
C ALA A 303 13.40 7.18 -2.64
N LYS A 304 13.89 7.69 -3.79
CA LYS A 304 14.96 8.70 -3.82
C LYS A 304 14.64 9.93 -2.98
N ARG A 305 13.41 10.45 -3.07
CA ARG A 305 12.98 11.67 -2.36
C ARG A 305 12.84 11.47 -0.84
N ASN A 306 12.58 10.25 -0.39
CA ASN A 306 12.23 9.93 0.99
C ASN A 306 13.12 8.84 1.62
N TYR A 307 14.30 8.58 1.03
CA TYR A 307 15.11 7.39 1.31
C TYR A 307 15.32 7.13 2.81
N GLY A 308 15.80 8.12 3.57
CA GLY A 308 16.10 7.95 4.99
C GLY A 308 14.86 7.64 5.84
N GLY A 309 13.74 8.34 5.60
CA GLY A 309 12.48 8.07 6.29
C GLY A 309 11.91 6.69 5.92
N LEU A 310 12.04 6.30 4.66
CA LEU A 310 11.53 5.02 4.17
C LEU A 310 12.34 3.86 4.71
N LEU A 311 13.68 3.99 4.74
CA LEU A 311 14.57 3.03 5.38
C LEU A 311 14.21 2.87 6.87
N GLY A 312 14.03 3.97 7.59
CA GLY A 312 13.62 3.94 9.00
C GLY A 312 12.27 3.25 9.22
N LEU A 313 11.27 3.57 8.41
CA LEU A 313 9.95 2.92 8.44
C LEU A 313 10.07 1.42 8.14
N MET A 314 10.85 1.04 7.12
CA MET A 314 11.09 -0.34 6.75
C MET A 314 11.82 -1.13 7.82
N ILE A 315 12.76 -0.52 8.54
CA ILE A 315 13.41 -1.15 9.70
C ILE A 315 12.37 -1.41 10.79
N VAL A 316 11.57 -0.41 11.15
CA VAL A 316 10.55 -0.58 12.20
C VAL A 316 9.51 -1.63 11.80
N CYS A 317 8.90 -1.50 10.62
CA CYS A 317 7.94 -2.49 10.12
C CYS A 317 8.59 -3.87 9.90
N GLY A 318 9.84 -3.91 9.47
CA GLY A 318 10.62 -5.14 9.32
C GLY A 318 10.83 -5.84 10.65
N ILE A 319 11.16 -5.12 11.72
CA ILE A 319 11.25 -5.67 13.09
C ILE A 319 9.89 -6.20 13.55
N LEU A 320 8.80 -5.44 13.32
CA LEU A 320 7.44 -5.86 13.65
C LEU A 320 7.01 -7.13 12.89
N MET A 321 7.50 -7.32 11.65
CA MET A 321 7.18 -8.46 10.80
C MET A 321 8.16 -9.63 10.97
N ALA A 322 9.39 -9.38 11.42
CA ALA A 322 10.41 -10.41 11.66
C ALA A 322 9.99 -11.35 12.80
N THR A 323 9.24 -10.84 13.79
CA THR A 323 8.64 -11.66 14.86
C THR A 323 7.55 -12.62 14.37
N VAL A 324 7.16 -12.51 13.09
CA VAL A 324 6.09 -13.28 12.45
C VAL A 324 6.65 -14.38 11.55
N SER A 325 7.94 -14.33 11.23
CA SER A 325 8.58 -15.28 10.31
C SER A 325 9.25 -16.38 11.12
N GLY A 326 8.49 -17.42 11.48
CA GLY A 326 9.04 -18.61 12.10
C GLY A 326 9.93 -19.34 11.09
N SER A 327 11.24 -19.12 11.13
CA SER A 327 12.19 -20.03 10.48
C SER A 327 11.91 -21.43 10.99
N GLY A 328 11.61 -22.37 10.09
CA GLY A 328 11.03 -23.70 10.31
C GLY A 328 11.78 -24.68 11.22
N ALA A 329 12.69 -24.22 12.07
CA ALA A 329 13.39 -24.99 13.10
C ALA A 329 12.87 -24.73 14.53
N GLY A 330 11.84 -23.88 14.70
CA GLY A 330 11.22 -23.63 16.00
C GLY A 330 10.27 -24.76 16.41
N SER A 331 10.27 -25.11 17.70
CA SER A 331 9.24 -25.97 18.30
C SER A 331 7.83 -25.46 17.95
N SER A 332 6.81 -26.33 17.99
CA SER A 332 5.41 -25.95 17.72
C SER A 332 4.94 -24.73 18.54
N ALA A 333 5.52 -24.49 19.70
CA ALA A 333 5.32 -23.29 20.51
C ALA A 333 5.81 -22.00 19.81
N ALA A 334 6.96 -22.01 19.14
CA ALA A 334 7.47 -20.85 18.40
C ALA A 334 6.58 -20.47 17.21
N ALA A 335 5.98 -21.46 16.54
CA ALA A 335 5.01 -21.23 15.47
C ALA A 335 3.73 -20.55 16.00
N ILE A 336 3.21 -20.99 17.15
CA ILE A 336 2.04 -20.38 17.80
C ILE A 336 2.34 -18.94 18.25
N VAL A 337 3.50 -18.71 18.87
CA VAL A 337 3.92 -17.35 19.26
C VAL A 337 4.04 -16.44 18.04
N SER A 338 4.68 -16.93 16.97
CA SER A 338 4.81 -16.18 15.71
C SER A 338 3.45 -15.88 15.07
N LEU A 339 2.49 -16.80 15.18
CA LEU A 339 1.11 -16.60 14.70
C LEU A 339 0.39 -15.49 15.49
N VAL A 340 0.49 -15.51 16.83
CA VAL A 340 -0.13 -14.49 17.70
C VAL A 340 0.50 -13.12 17.44
N LEU A 341 1.83 -13.02 17.47
CA LEU A 341 2.55 -11.78 17.19
C LEU A 341 2.27 -11.30 15.75
N GLY A 342 2.22 -12.22 14.79
CA GLY A 342 1.83 -11.94 13.41
C GLY A 342 0.46 -11.33 13.26
N THR A 343 -0.52 -11.89 13.95
CA THR A 343 -1.88 -11.38 13.96
C THR A 343 -1.94 -9.97 14.54
N LEU A 344 -1.14 -9.69 15.58
CA LEU A 344 -1.15 -8.37 16.23
C LEU A 344 -0.38 -7.31 15.44
N LEU A 345 0.69 -7.67 14.74
CA LEU A 345 1.66 -6.70 14.18
C LEU A 345 1.56 -6.52 12.66
N THR A 346 1.01 -7.49 11.92
CA THR A 346 0.91 -7.41 10.45
C THR A 346 0.00 -6.27 9.99
N ALA A 347 -1.18 -6.15 10.59
CA ALA A 347 -2.14 -5.09 10.23
C ALA A 347 -1.56 -3.69 10.47
N PRO A 348 -1.01 -3.36 11.67
CA PRO A 348 -0.34 -2.08 11.88
C PRO A 348 0.78 -1.78 10.88
N ALA A 349 1.62 -2.77 10.55
CA ALA A 349 2.73 -2.58 9.61
C ALA A 349 2.24 -2.28 8.19
N LEU A 350 1.28 -3.05 7.68
CA LEU A 350 0.72 -2.83 6.34
C LEU A 350 -0.03 -1.49 6.24
N LEU A 351 -0.79 -1.13 7.28
CA LEU A 351 -1.50 0.14 7.35
C LEU A 351 -0.55 1.34 7.48
N ALA A 352 0.58 1.18 8.16
CA ALA A 352 1.62 2.20 8.19
C ALA A 352 2.25 2.39 6.81
N MET A 353 2.55 1.30 6.10
CA MET A 353 3.11 1.35 4.75
C MET A 353 2.17 2.01 3.75
N VAL A 354 0.87 1.72 3.80
CA VAL A 354 -0.09 2.34 2.88
C VAL A 354 -0.32 3.82 3.19
N TYR A 355 -0.31 4.21 4.48
CA TYR A 355 -0.39 5.62 4.84
C TYR A 355 0.86 6.39 4.43
N ALA A 356 2.04 5.78 4.60
CA ALA A 356 3.29 6.30 4.06
C ALA A 356 3.20 6.49 2.53
N TYR A 357 2.68 5.48 1.81
CA TYR A 357 2.43 5.57 0.37
C TYR A 357 1.52 6.77 0.03
N ARG A 358 0.40 6.97 0.74
CA ARG A 358 -0.50 8.11 0.50
C ARG A 358 0.20 9.45 0.68
N GLN A 359 1.02 9.60 1.72
CA GLN A 359 1.80 10.83 1.94
C GLN A 359 2.76 11.12 0.79
N VAL A 360 3.50 10.10 0.35
CA VAL A 360 4.60 10.30 -0.61
C VAL A 360 4.14 10.30 -2.07
N SER A 361 2.98 9.72 -2.37
CA SER A 361 2.40 9.69 -3.72
C SER A 361 1.57 10.92 -4.06
N GLY A 362 1.26 11.75 -3.05
CA GLY A 362 0.33 12.87 -3.21
C GLY A 362 -1.13 12.44 -3.18
N GLY A 363 -1.40 11.18 -2.87
CA GLY A 363 -2.76 10.66 -2.74
C GLY A 363 -3.48 11.13 -1.47
N PRO A 364 -4.70 10.62 -1.23
CA PRO A 364 -5.54 11.05 -0.12
C PRO A 364 -4.98 10.56 1.21
N VAL A 365 -4.49 11.50 2.02
CA VAL A 365 -4.01 11.25 3.37
C VAL A 365 -5.15 11.48 4.36
N PRO A 366 -5.65 10.43 5.04
CA PRO A 366 -6.69 10.59 6.04
C PRO A 366 -6.17 11.37 7.25
N HIS A 367 -6.96 12.33 7.72
CA HIS A 367 -6.70 13.09 8.95
C HIS A 367 -8.01 13.31 9.70
N GLU A 368 -7.89 13.51 11.01
CA GLU A 368 -9.03 13.80 11.85
C GLU A 368 -9.41 15.26 11.69
N VAL A 369 -10.70 15.51 11.43
CA VAL A 369 -11.27 16.85 11.55
C VAL A 369 -11.49 17.10 13.04
N ALA A 370 -10.98 18.21 13.56
CA ALA A 370 -11.38 18.66 14.88
C ALA A 370 -12.90 18.89 14.83
N VAL A 371 -13.65 18.15 15.65
CA VAL A 371 -15.07 18.42 15.84
C VAL A 371 -15.12 19.76 16.56
N ALA A 372 -15.57 20.81 15.85
CA ALA A 372 -15.79 22.13 16.42
C ALA A 372 -17.02 22.12 17.33
#